data_AF-A0A165BZ52-F1
#
_entry.id   AF-A0A165BZ52-F1
#
_cell.length_a   1.000
_cell.length_b   1.000
_cell.length_c   1.000
_cell.angle_alpha   90.00
_cell.angle_beta   90.00
_cell.angle_gamma   90.00
#
_symmetry.space_group_name_H-M   'P 1'
#
loop_
_entity.id
_entity.type
_entity.pdbx_description
1 polymer ?
#
loop_
_entity_poly.entity_id
_entity_poly.type
_entity_poly.pdbx_seq_one_letter_code
_entity_poly.pdbx_strand_id
1 'polypeptide(L)'
;MAEHATSEPLKDKPPAYDTLSDRGSLDEEKCTPHKTIPASLRKFVYPPSNRRTSIFSFFPRRSSLQNAELKMAVIDILKDLAKRREIDDNAWSVLDHCADACRMNAGSFRSILQERILGDHTFIYWAVLKQSRTEEVQGSSNSEKSAECDLVVRLLELAAPLTDQIRAEFGLACLQTADQVHFEYVRGSPVLSPLSGTEEILLGSAAPPDQLDVEDDLADEHRFVVCFRVPMFAKRMWVVRRIELQFIARGRLWALIFWNPTEAECKSPSSRWTFIPDQWQATVLLVHPSPPTALDSRLTVLPAANSVPASSGTPRENTCHTTTGERAKKPLCWPLQTKHMAPSGVFSAPVLACFSHLQMNKSSYFAPDGTLNGRWQAVLAPPGTRCLCGSAHAT
;
A
#
# COMPACT_ATOMS: atom_id res chain seq x y z
N MET A 1 53.15 -33.93 28.35
CA MET A 1 52.48 -32.90 29.17
C MET A 1 51.63 -32.05 28.24
N ALA A 2 50.32 -32.13 28.46
CA ALA A 2 49.23 -31.24 28.04
C ALA A 2 49.18 -30.69 26.61
N GLU A 3 48.24 -31.27 25.86
CA GLU A 3 47.50 -30.68 24.74
C GLU A 3 46.79 -29.37 25.16
N HIS A 4 46.66 -28.42 24.23
CA HIS A 4 45.47 -27.57 24.15
C HIS A 4 45.33 -27.03 22.71
N ALA A 5 44.58 -27.78 21.90
CA ALA A 5 44.05 -27.31 20.63
C ALA A 5 42.88 -26.35 20.91
N THR A 6 42.96 -25.13 20.37
CA THR A 6 41.90 -24.13 20.43
C THR A 6 41.05 -24.28 19.17
N SER A 7 39.84 -24.80 19.31
CA SER A 7 38.86 -24.93 18.22
C SER A 7 38.22 -23.58 17.93
N GLU A 8 38.32 -23.11 16.68
CA GLU A 8 37.54 -21.97 16.17
C GLU A 8 36.03 -22.29 16.13
N PRO A 9 35.15 -21.32 16.42
CA PRO A 9 33.72 -21.51 16.27
C PRO A 9 33.31 -21.43 14.79
N LEU A 10 32.67 -22.50 14.30
CA LEU A 10 31.99 -22.52 13.01
C LEU A 10 31.00 -21.34 12.91
N LYS A 11 31.22 -20.47 11.94
CA LYS A 11 30.24 -19.48 11.48
C LYS A 11 29.10 -20.22 10.76
N ASP A 12 27.95 -20.28 11.40
CA ASP A 12 26.69 -20.63 10.75
C ASP A 12 26.46 -19.70 9.55
N LYS A 13 26.46 -20.30 8.35
CA LYS A 13 25.99 -19.60 7.15
C LYS A 13 24.46 -19.46 7.27
N PRO A 14 23.89 -18.29 6.94
CA PRO A 14 22.45 -18.15 6.85
C PRO A 14 21.90 -19.12 5.80
N PRO A 15 20.66 -19.63 5.98
CA PRO A 15 20.04 -20.52 5.01
C PRO A 15 19.98 -19.83 3.65
N ALA A 16 20.45 -20.53 2.62
CA ALA A 16 20.21 -20.15 1.24
C ALA A 16 18.69 -20.17 1.01
N TYR A 17 18.11 -19.04 0.65
CA TYR A 17 16.75 -19.03 0.12
C TYR A 17 16.85 -19.51 -1.32
N ASP A 18 16.32 -20.70 -1.56
CA ASP A 18 16.19 -21.27 -2.89
C ASP A 18 15.44 -20.30 -3.80
N THR A 19 16.04 -20.07 -4.96
CA THR A 19 15.50 -19.35 -6.10
C THR A 19 14.28 -20.11 -6.61
N LEU A 20 13.09 -19.56 -6.44
CA LEU A 20 11.88 -20.03 -7.12
C LEU A 20 12.01 -19.69 -8.61
N SER A 21 12.62 -20.60 -9.36
CA SER A 21 12.63 -20.59 -10.82
C SER A 21 12.59 -22.03 -11.31
N ASP A 22 11.38 -22.58 -11.41
CA ASP A 22 11.10 -23.55 -12.48
C ASP A 22 9.58 -23.62 -12.76
N ARG A 23 9.16 -23.03 -13.89
CA ARG A 23 7.82 -23.25 -14.46
C ARG A 23 7.91 -24.53 -15.29
N GLY A 24 7.65 -25.65 -14.62
CA GLY A 24 7.57 -26.97 -15.23
C GLY A 24 6.33 -27.15 -16.10
N SER A 25 6.59 -27.69 -17.30
CA SER A 25 5.70 -28.27 -18.29
C SER A 25 4.56 -29.11 -17.70
N LEU A 26 3.33 -28.90 -18.19
CA LEU A 26 2.17 -29.75 -17.93
C LEU A 26 2.16 -30.91 -18.93
N ASP A 27 2.59 -32.08 -18.48
CA ASP A 27 2.24 -33.36 -19.12
C ASP A 27 0.92 -33.89 -18.56
N GLU A 28 0.06 -34.34 -19.46
CA GLU A 28 -1.17 -35.09 -19.22
C GLU A 28 -0.87 -36.43 -18.52
N GLU A 29 -1.53 -36.75 -17.39
CA GLU A 29 -2.04 -38.12 -17.19
C GLU A 29 -3.12 -38.25 -16.09
N LYS A 30 -4.24 -38.86 -16.53
CA LYS A 30 -4.99 -39.97 -15.89
C LYS A 30 -5.88 -39.74 -14.66
N CYS A 31 -7.18 -39.86 -14.95
CA CYS A 31 -8.28 -40.17 -14.04
C CYS A 31 -8.08 -41.50 -13.27
N THR A 32 -8.36 -41.51 -11.96
CA THR A 32 -9.05 -42.58 -11.19
C THR A 32 -9.56 -41.99 -9.82
N PRO A 33 -10.32 -42.69 -8.95
CA PRO A 33 -11.75 -42.44 -8.77
C PRO A 33 -12.13 -41.81 -7.41
N HIS A 34 -13.35 -41.28 -7.37
CA HIS A 34 -14.02 -40.63 -6.26
C HIS A 34 -13.91 -41.34 -4.90
N LYS A 35 -13.40 -40.62 -3.89
CA LYS A 35 -13.69 -40.87 -2.47
C LYS A 35 -14.95 -40.11 -2.06
N THR A 36 -15.93 -40.88 -1.58
CA THR A 36 -17.22 -40.46 -1.04
C THR A 36 -17.03 -39.57 0.19
N ILE A 37 -17.52 -38.33 0.11
CA ILE A 37 -17.62 -37.37 1.23
C ILE A 37 -18.95 -37.61 1.96
N PRO A 38 -18.98 -37.59 3.31
CA PRO A 38 -20.18 -37.91 4.09
C PRO A 38 -21.33 -36.92 3.88
N ALA A 39 -22.52 -37.46 3.69
CA ALA A 39 -23.77 -36.72 3.58
C ALA A 39 -24.22 -36.16 4.94
N SER A 40 -23.73 -34.97 5.31
CA SER A 40 -24.25 -34.23 6.48
C SER A 40 -24.22 -32.70 6.30
N LEU A 41 -24.43 -32.21 5.08
CA LEU A 41 -24.58 -30.77 4.80
C LEU A 41 -25.48 -30.55 3.56
N ARG A 42 -26.68 -31.13 3.57
CA ARG A 42 -27.71 -30.83 2.57
C ARG A 42 -29.02 -30.47 3.26
N LYS A 43 -29.28 -29.16 3.37
CA LYS A 43 -30.57 -28.45 3.29
C LYS A 43 -30.56 -27.22 4.21
N PHE A 44 -29.89 -26.15 3.78
CA PHE A 44 -30.43 -24.81 4.01
C PHE A 44 -31.23 -24.45 2.76
N VAL A 45 -32.53 -24.74 2.82
CA VAL A 45 -33.51 -24.21 1.88
C VAL A 45 -33.73 -22.76 2.31
N TYR A 46 -33.32 -21.81 1.47
CA TYR A 46 -33.72 -20.41 1.64
C TYR A 46 -35.25 -20.34 1.50
N PRO A 47 -35.99 -19.84 2.50
CA PRO A 47 -37.42 -19.61 2.33
C PRO A 47 -37.64 -18.42 1.38
N PRO A 48 -38.70 -18.44 0.56
CA PRO A 48 -39.03 -17.33 -0.31
C PRO A 48 -39.34 -16.08 0.52
N SER A 49 -38.71 -14.98 0.12
CA SER A 49 -38.93 -13.61 0.56
C SER A 49 -40.39 -13.20 0.36
N ASN A 50 -41.21 -13.31 1.41
CA ASN A 50 -42.35 -12.43 1.69
C ASN A 50 -43.05 -12.86 2.98
N ARG A 51 -42.67 -12.27 4.11
CA ARG A 51 -43.59 -11.91 5.22
C ARG A 51 -42.84 -11.19 6.33
N ARG A 52 -43.21 -9.93 6.54
CA ARG A 52 -43.00 -9.20 7.79
C ARG A 52 -43.79 -9.90 8.89
N THR A 53 -43.12 -10.60 9.79
CA THR A 53 -43.68 -10.90 11.13
C THR A 53 -42.59 -10.76 12.18
N SER A 54 -42.76 -9.70 12.96
CA SER A 54 -42.14 -9.45 14.26
C SER A 54 -42.40 -10.62 15.20
N ILE A 55 -41.36 -11.39 15.53
CA ILE A 55 -41.37 -12.42 16.57
C ILE A 55 -40.02 -12.35 17.29
N PHE A 56 -39.74 -11.30 18.04
CA PHE A 56 -38.64 -11.29 19.02
C PHE A 56 -38.92 -10.30 20.15
N SER A 57 -39.79 -10.70 21.08
CA SER A 57 -39.97 -9.99 22.36
C SER A 57 -40.47 -10.97 23.41
N PHE A 58 -39.56 -11.65 24.09
CA PHE A 58 -39.65 -12.21 25.46
C PHE A 58 -38.73 -13.45 25.60
N PHE A 59 -37.43 -13.30 25.89
CA PHE A 59 -36.68 -14.31 26.64
C PHE A 59 -35.47 -13.70 27.37
N PRO A 60 -35.10 -14.24 28.56
CA PRO A 60 -34.07 -13.69 29.44
C PRO A 60 -32.66 -14.13 29.02
N ARG A 61 -31.71 -13.18 29.07
CA ARG A 61 -30.23 -13.33 29.17
C ARG A 61 -29.61 -14.73 28.89
N ARG A 62 -29.79 -15.27 27.68
CA ARG A 62 -28.93 -16.30 27.05
C ARG A 62 -28.05 -15.71 25.94
N SER A 63 -27.80 -14.41 25.97
CA SER A 63 -27.20 -13.65 24.86
C SER A 63 -25.77 -14.09 24.52
N SER A 64 -24.97 -14.55 25.47
CA SER A 64 -23.56 -14.89 25.19
C SER A 64 -23.41 -16.13 24.28
N LEU A 65 -24.20 -17.18 24.49
CA LEU A 65 -24.17 -18.39 23.68
C LEU A 65 -24.68 -18.11 22.25
N GLN A 66 -25.77 -17.35 22.13
CA GLN A 66 -26.31 -16.94 20.84
C GLN A 66 -25.32 -16.10 20.04
N ASN A 67 -24.55 -15.24 20.72
CA ASN A 67 -23.53 -14.41 20.05
C ASN A 67 -22.34 -15.24 19.56
N ALA A 68 -21.94 -16.27 20.30
CA ALA A 68 -20.88 -17.18 19.86
C ALA A 68 -21.33 -18.01 18.65
N GLU A 69 -22.54 -18.56 18.68
CA GLU A 69 -23.13 -19.30 17.55
C GLU A 69 -23.27 -18.42 16.31
N LEU A 70 -23.79 -17.20 16.46
CA LEU A 70 -23.88 -16.24 15.36
C LEU A 70 -22.50 -15.88 14.81
N LYS A 71 -21.53 -15.61 15.69
CA LYS A 71 -20.15 -15.31 15.27
C LYS A 71 -19.56 -16.45 14.45
N MET A 72 -19.71 -17.69 14.89
CA MET A 72 -19.25 -18.86 14.14
C MET A 72 -19.95 -19.00 12.79
N ALA A 73 -21.28 -18.81 12.74
CA ALA A 73 -22.03 -18.84 11.49
C ALA A 73 -21.54 -17.77 10.50
N VAL A 74 -21.29 -16.54 10.97
CA VAL A 74 -20.73 -15.46 10.15
C VAL A 74 -19.32 -15.81 9.67
N ILE A 75 -18.46 -16.35 10.54
CA ILE A 75 -17.11 -16.78 10.16
C ILE A 75 -17.16 -17.86 9.07
N ASP A 76 -18.06 -18.83 9.18
CA ASP A 76 -18.20 -19.89 8.18
C ASP A 76 -18.69 -19.34 6.83
N ILE A 77 -19.63 -18.39 6.85
CA ILE A 77 -20.05 -17.66 5.64
C ILE A 77 -18.87 -16.91 5.01
N LEU A 78 -18.09 -16.18 5.80
CA LEU A 78 -16.91 -15.46 5.32
C LEU A 78 -15.87 -16.43 4.74
N LYS A 79 -15.63 -17.57 5.38
CA LYS A 79 -14.75 -18.63 4.86
C LYS A 79 -15.23 -19.15 3.52
N ASP A 80 -16.53 -19.35 3.36
CA ASP A 80 -17.09 -19.86 2.12
C ASP A 80 -17.04 -18.81 1.00
N LEU A 81 -17.29 -17.53 1.31
CA LEU A 81 -17.03 -16.41 0.38
C LEU A 81 -15.54 -16.35 -0.01
N ALA A 82 -14.63 -16.54 0.95
CA ALA A 82 -13.19 -16.60 0.71
C ALA A 82 -12.74 -17.86 -0.05
N LYS A 83 -13.60 -18.84 -0.32
CA LYS A 83 -13.29 -19.98 -1.22
C LYS A 83 -13.85 -19.83 -2.62
N ARG A 84 -14.85 -18.97 -2.84
CA ARG A 84 -15.44 -18.74 -4.18
C ARG A 84 -14.39 -18.22 -5.16
N ARG A 85 -14.43 -18.66 -6.42
CA ARG A 85 -13.48 -18.19 -7.44
C ARG A 85 -13.70 -16.71 -7.76
N GLU A 86 -14.95 -16.31 -7.87
CA GLU A 86 -15.40 -14.95 -8.19
C GLU A 86 -16.32 -14.48 -7.06
N ILE A 87 -16.27 -13.17 -6.78
CA ILE A 87 -17.13 -12.53 -5.79
C ILE A 87 -18.23 -11.79 -6.55
N ASP A 88 -19.43 -12.37 -6.54
CA ASP A 88 -20.59 -11.86 -7.26
C ASP A 88 -21.32 -10.77 -6.47
N ASP A 89 -22.23 -10.05 -7.12
CA ASP A 89 -23.06 -9.02 -6.47
C ASP A 89 -23.83 -9.54 -5.24
N ASN A 90 -24.13 -10.84 -5.22
CA ASN A 90 -24.79 -11.47 -4.08
C ASN A 90 -23.92 -11.48 -2.83
N ALA A 91 -22.60 -11.52 -2.95
CA ALA A 91 -21.68 -11.48 -1.81
C ALA A 91 -21.90 -10.22 -0.98
N TRP A 92 -22.26 -9.10 -1.60
CA TRP A 92 -22.59 -7.87 -0.90
C TRP A 92 -23.79 -7.98 0.00
N SER A 93 -24.89 -8.47 -0.57
CA SER A 93 -26.11 -8.69 0.20
C SER A 93 -25.84 -9.61 1.39
N VAL A 94 -24.99 -10.62 1.21
CA VAL A 94 -24.59 -11.53 2.30
C VAL A 94 -23.79 -10.81 3.39
N LEU A 95 -22.83 -9.97 3.02
CA LEU A 95 -22.04 -9.19 3.99
C LEU A 95 -22.91 -8.19 4.77
N ASP A 96 -23.83 -7.49 4.10
CA ASP A 96 -24.76 -6.57 4.75
C ASP A 96 -25.71 -7.32 5.70
N HIS A 97 -26.24 -8.48 5.30
CA HIS A 97 -27.05 -9.33 6.19
C HIS A 97 -26.25 -9.82 7.40
N CYS A 98 -24.97 -10.19 7.24
CA CYS A 98 -24.10 -10.56 8.34
C CYS A 98 -23.87 -9.37 9.30
N ALA A 99 -23.63 -8.17 8.75
CA ALA A 99 -23.45 -6.96 9.54
C ALA A 99 -24.71 -6.62 10.36
N ASP A 100 -25.89 -6.68 9.72
CA ASP A 100 -27.18 -6.44 10.35
C ASP A 100 -27.49 -7.49 11.43
N ALA A 101 -27.24 -8.77 11.15
CA ALA A 101 -27.43 -9.85 12.11
C ALA A 101 -26.54 -9.67 13.34
N CYS A 102 -25.26 -9.31 13.16
CA CYS A 102 -24.37 -9.00 14.28
C CYS A 102 -24.90 -7.81 15.10
N ARG A 103 -25.32 -6.73 14.43
CA ARG A 103 -25.88 -5.55 15.11
C ARG A 103 -27.11 -5.88 15.94
N MET A 104 -28.02 -6.71 15.42
CA MET A 104 -29.24 -7.14 16.13
C MET A 104 -28.95 -7.98 17.38
N ASN A 105 -27.81 -8.68 17.43
CA ASN A 105 -27.44 -9.56 18.53
C ASN A 105 -26.32 -8.97 19.41
N ALA A 106 -26.05 -7.66 19.34
CA ALA A 106 -24.96 -7.01 20.07
C ALA A 106 -23.57 -7.62 19.81
N GLY A 107 -23.39 -8.27 18.65
CA GLY A 107 -22.08 -8.67 18.13
C GLY A 107 -21.45 -7.56 17.30
N SER A 108 -20.13 -7.57 17.20
CA SER A 108 -19.38 -6.62 16.37
C SER A 108 -18.91 -7.30 15.09
N PHE A 109 -19.62 -7.09 13.99
CA PHE A 109 -19.20 -7.60 12.67
C PHE A 109 -17.80 -7.09 12.29
N ARG A 110 -17.53 -5.82 12.63
CA ARG A 110 -16.21 -5.22 12.57
C ARG A 110 -15.13 -6.06 13.27
N SER A 111 -15.39 -6.51 14.49
CA SER A 111 -14.42 -7.35 15.22
C SER A 111 -14.15 -8.64 14.45
N ILE A 112 -15.18 -9.27 13.90
CA ILE A 112 -15.06 -10.52 13.14
C ILE A 112 -14.22 -10.32 11.86
N LEU A 113 -14.43 -9.22 11.13
CA LEU A 113 -13.64 -8.92 9.92
C LEU A 113 -12.15 -8.69 10.20
N GLN A 114 -11.81 -8.23 11.41
CA GLN A 114 -10.43 -8.01 11.84
C GLN A 114 -9.80 -9.24 12.52
N GLU A 115 -10.54 -10.34 12.66
CA GLU A 115 -10.00 -11.59 13.18
C GLU A 115 -9.34 -12.42 12.07
N ARG A 116 -8.32 -13.20 12.47
CA ARG A 116 -7.66 -14.18 11.58
C ARG A 116 -8.54 -15.41 11.46
N ILE A 117 -9.41 -15.39 10.46
CA ILE A 117 -10.43 -16.42 10.27
C ILE A 117 -10.05 -17.48 9.23
N LEU A 118 -9.04 -17.24 8.38
CA LEU A 118 -8.55 -18.19 7.38
C LEU A 118 -7.03 -18.33 7.48
N GLY A 119 -6.58 -19.39 8.16
CA GLY A 119 -5.16 -19.56 8.48
C GLY A 119 -4.67 -18.45 9.40
N ASP A 120 -3.52 -17.86 9.05
CA ASP A 120 -2.90 -16.78 9.83
C ASP A 120 -3.29 -15.37 9.33
N HIS A 121 -4.33 -15.26 8.52
CA HIS A 121 -4.73 -14.00 7.89
C HIS A 121 -6.23 -13.70 8.04
N THR A 122 -6.55 -12.41 7.94
CA THR A 122 -7.93 -11.90 7.96
C THR A 122 -8.68 -12.16 6.65
N PHE A 123 -10.00 -12.01 6.68
CA PHE A 123 -10.82 -12.08 5.46
C PHE A 123 -10.42 -11.01 4.44
N ILE A 124 -10.08 -9.81 4.92
CA ILE A 124 -9.69 -8.65 4.09
C ILE A 124 -8.44 -8.99 3.27
N TYR A 125 -7.44 -9.60 3.89
CA TYR A 125 -6.24 -10.07 3.19
C TYR A 125 -6.57 -10.99 2.00
N TRP A 126 -7.44 -11.99 2.23
CA TRP A 126 -7.82 -12.93 1.17
C TRP A 126 -8.69 -12.28 0.08
N ALA A 127 -9.51 -11.29 0.43
CA ALA A 127 -10.28 -10.53 -0.54
C ALA A 127 -9.37 -9.77 -1.51
N VAL A 128 -8.32 -9.11 -0.99
CA VAL A 128 -7.32 -8.40 -1.81
C VAL A 128 -6.58 -9.37 -2.75
N LEU A 129 -6.12 -10.51 -2.25
CA LEU A 129 -5.36 -11.48 -3.08
C LEU A 129 -6.17 -12.07 -4.24
N LYS A 130 -7.47 -12.21 -4.07
CA LYS A 130 -8.34 -12.77 -5.12
C LYS A 130 -8.54 -11.79 -6.25
N GLN A 131 -8.67 -10.52 -5.93
CA GLN A 131 -8.98 -9.49 -6.91
C GLN A 131 -7.91 -9.39 -7.99
N SER A 132 -6.63 -9.42 -7.61
CA SER A 132 -5.54 -9.30 -8.59
C SER A 132 -5.45 -10.47 -9.59
N ARG A 133 -6.09 -11.62 -9.31
CA ARG A 133 -6.05 -12.78 -10.22
C ARG A 133 -7.10 -12.72 -11.32
N THR A 134 -8.16 -11.93 -11.16
CA THR A 134 -9.22 -11.81 -12.17
C THR A 134 -8.70 -11.09 -13.42
N GLU A 135 -7.80 -10.12 -13.27
CA GLU A 135 -7.34 -9.25 -14.35
C GLU A 135 -6.55 -9.95 -15.45
N GLU A 136 -5.81 -11.03 -15.13
CA GLU A 136 -4.95 -11.72 -16.12
C GLU A 136 -5.76 -12.55 -17.14
N VAL A 137 -6.98 -12.96 -16.81
CA VAL A 137 -7.74 -13.95 -17.59
C VAL A 137 -8.71 -13.29 -18.58
N GLN A 138 -9.14 -12.06 -18.31
CA GLN A 138 -10.13 -11.36 -19.12
C GLN A 138 -9.54 -10.10 -19.73
N GLY A 139 -8.96 -10.23 -20.92
CA GLY A 139 -8.45 -9.11 -21.73
C GLY A 139 -9.53 -8.18 -22.29
N SER A 140 -10.55 -7.82 -21.51
CA SER A 140 -11.76 -7.14 -21.98
C SER A 140 -12.24 -6.03 -21.05
N SER A 141 -12.39 -4.83 -21.62
CA SER A 141 -13.19 -3.67 -21.17
C SER A 141 -12.94 -3.10 -19.76
N ASN A 142 -12.35 -1.90 -19.70
CA ASN A 142 -12.12 -1.08 -18.50
C ASN A 142 -13.33 -0.81 -17.58
N SER A 143 -14.57 -1.19 -17.93
CA SER A 143 -15.75 -0.88 -17.12
C SER A 143 -15.96 -1.81 -15.92
N GLU A 144 -15.50 -3.06 -15.96
CA GLU A 144 -15.75 -4.04 -14.88
C GLU A 144 -14.77 -3.90 -13.70
N LYS A 145 -13.57 -3.35 -13.93
CA LYS A 145 -12.53 -3.15 -12.89
C LYS A 145 -12.98 -2.26 -11.72
N SER A 146 -13.97 -1.38 -11.95
CA SER A 146 -14.50 -0.52 -10.89
C SER A 146 -15.26 -1.31 -9.83
N ALA A 147 -16.07 -2.30 -10.21
CA ALA A 147 -16.98 -2.98 -9.29
C ALA A 147 -16.25 -3.88 -8.28
N GLU A 148 -15.15 -4.53 -8.69
CA GLU A 148 -14.39 -5.38 -7.77
C GLU A 148 -13.58 -4.57 -6.75
N CYS A 149 -13.00 -3.43 -7.14
CA CYS A 149 -12.24 -2.61 -6.19
C CYS A 149 -13.14 -2.04 -5.09
N ASP A 150 -14.42 -1.88 -5.38
CA ASP A 150 -15.41 -1.48 -4.40
C ASP A 150 -15.55 -2.51 -3.27
N LEU A 151 -15.31 -3.81 -3.55
CA LEU A 151 -15.32 -4.89 -2.53
C LEU A 151 -14.38 -4.65 -1.37
N VAL A 152 -13.10 -4.50 -1.69
CA VAL A 152 -12.08 -4.30 -0.68
C VAL A 152 -12.35 -3.01 0.09
N VAL A 153 -12.71 -1.93 -0.62
CA VAL A 153 -13.00 -0.63 0.01
C VAL A 153 -14.17 -0.74 1.00
N ARG A 154 -15.26 -1.39 0.62
CA ARG A 154 -16.42 -1.57 1.50
C ARG A 154 -16.14 -2.51 2.67
N LEU A 155 -15.35 -3.57 2.46
CA LEU A 155 -14.92 -4.44 3.56
C LEU A 155 -14.10 -3.65 4.58
N LEU A 156 -13.24 -2.74 4.11
CA LEU A 156 -12.51 -1.82 4.98
C LEU A 156 -13.46 -0.87 5.71
N GLU A 157 -14.48 -0.32 5.03
CA GLU A 157 -15.54 0.51 5.65
C GLU A 157 -16.27 -0.24 6.76
N LEU A 158 -16.71 -1.47 6.51
CA LEU A 158 -17.40 -2.32 7.49
C LEU A 158 -16.48 -2.72 8.66
N ALA A 159 -15.17 -2.76 8.43
CA ALA A 159 -14.17 -3.02 9.45
C ALA A 159 -13.70 -1.75 10.20
N ALA A 160 -14.08 -0.55 9.78
CA ALA A 160 -13.55 0.70 10.33
C ALA A 160 -14.05 0.99 11.76
N PRO A 161 -13.20 1.57 12.66
CA PRO A 161 -11.78 1.85 12.50
C PRO A 161 -10.87 0.62 12.37
N LEU A 162 -9.89 0.71 11.48
CA LEU A 162 -8.90 -0.35 11.26
C LEU A 162 -7.81 -0.30 12.32
N THR A 163 -7.42 -1.48 12.83
CA THR A 163 -6.21 -1.60 13.64
C THR A 163 -4.96 -1.55 12.77
N ASP A 164 -3.81 -1.20 13.35
CA ASP A 164 -2.53 -1.19 12.64
C ASP A 164 -2.18 -2.57 12.07
N GLN A 165 -2.60 -3.64 12.75
CA GLN A 165 -2.45 -5.01 12.24
C GLN A 165 -3.19 -5.22 10.91
N ILE A 166 -4.42 -4.72 10.78
CA ILE A 166 -5.21 -4.87 9.55
C ILE A 166 -4.62 -4.03 8.42
N ARG A 167 -4.09 -2.84 8.73
CA ARG A 167 -3.36 -2.03 7.75
C ARG A 167 -2.11 -2.74 7.26
N ALA A 168 -1.37 -3.39 8.16
CA ALA A 168 -0.21 -4.19 7.80
C ALA A 168 -0.58 -5.44 6.99
N GLU A 169 -1.65 -6.15 7.33
CA GLU A 169 -2.15 -7.30 6.55
C GLU A 169 -2.66 -6.88 5.17
N PHE A 170 -3.34 -5.74 5.06
CA PHE A 170 -3.72 -5.15 3.77
C PHE A 170 -2.48 -4.85 2.91
N GLY A 171 -1.47 -4.21 3.48
CA GLY A 171 -0.19 -3.96 2.81
C GLY A 171 0.52 -5.25 2.39
N LEU A 172 0.49 -6.28 3.24
CA LEU A 172 1.03 -7.61 2.93
C LEU A 172 0.33 -8.23 1.72
N ALA A 173 -0.99 -8.16 1.66
CA ALA A 173 -1.77 -8.72 0.55
C ALA A 173 -1.41 -8.02 -0.77
N CYS A 174 -1.37 -6.69 -0.77
CA CYS A 174 -1.00 -5.92 -1.96
C CYS A 174 0.45 -6.21 -2.39
N LEU A 175 1.36 -6.44 -1.44
CA LEU A 175 2.74 -6.80 -1.74
C LEU A 175 2.87 -8.14 -2.47
N GLN A 176 2.00 -9.11 -2.15
CA GLN A 176 2.02 -10.42 -2.80
C GLN A 176 1.52 -10.39 -4.24
N THR A 177 0.65 -9.42 -4.56
CA THR A 177 0.13 -9.25 -5.92
C THR A 177 0.96 -8.28 -6.74
N ALA A 178 1.81 -7.47 -6.09
CA ALA A 178 2.61 -6.40 -6.70
C ALA A 178 1.75 -5.42 -7.53
N ASP A 179 0.48 -5.27 -7.17
CA ASP A 179 -0.48 -4.45 -7.90
C ASP A 179 -0.53 -3.03 -7.34
N GLN A 180 0.31 -2.16 -7.90
CA GLN A 180 0.40 -0.76 -7.48
C GLN A 180 -0.90 0.01 -7.76
N VAL A 181 -1.58 -0.26 -8.87
CA VAL A 181 -2.79 0.47 -9.27
C VAL A 181 -3.93 0.18 -8.28
N HIS A 182 -4.10 -1.09 -7.92
CA HIS A 182 -5.08 -1.48 -6.90
C HIS A 182 -4.70 -0.92 -5.53
N PHE A 183 -3.42 -0.98 -5.15
CA PHE A 183 -2.95 -0.40 -3.89
C PHE A 183 -3.27 1.11 -3.81
N GLU A 184 -2.99 1.87 -4.86
CA GLU A 184 -3.32 3.30 -4.92
C GLU A 184 -4.81 3.58 -4.83
N TYR A 185 -5.63 2.84 -5.58
CA TYR A 185 -7.08 2.98 -5.56
C TYR A 185 -7.62 2.81 -4.14
N VAL A 186 -7.28 1.68 -3.51
CA VAL A 186 -7.80 1.36 -2.17
C VAL A 186 -7.22 2.32 -1.12
N ARG A 187 -5.94 2.72 -1.22
CA ARG A 187 -5.33 3.74 -0.34
C ARG A 187 -6.03 5.10 -0.44
N GLY A 188 -6.58 5.43 -1.61
CA GLY A 188 -7.40 6.62 -1.83
C GLY A 188 -8.71 6.63 -1.05
N SER A 189 -9.14 5.48 -0.49
CA SER A 189 -10.30 5.41 0.38
C SER A 189 -10.08 6.20 1.69
N PRO A 190 -11.09 6.98 2.15
CA PRO A 190 -11.00 7.72 3.41
C PRO A 190 -10.84 6.82 4.64
N VAL A 191 -11.11 5.51 4.51
CA VAL A 191 -10.94 4.56 5.62
C VAL A 191 -9.46 4.28 5.92
N LEU A 192 -8.63 4.19 4.88
CA LEU A 192 -7.19 3.93 5.03
C LEU A 192 -6.41 5.23 5.23
N SER A 193 -6.80 6.29 4.53
CA SER A 193 -6.15 7.60 4.57
C SER A 193 -7.13 8.67 5.04
N PRO A 194 -7.64 8.60 6.29
CA PRO A 194 -8.54 9.62 6.79
C PRO A 194 -7.81 10.96 6.83
N LEU A 195 -8.38 11.96 6.18
CA LEU A 195 -7.90 13.34 6.33
C LEU A 195 -8.06 13.75 7.79
N SER A 196 -7.06 14.44 8.33
CA SER A 196 -7.22 15.15 9.59
C SER A 196 -8.35 16.18 9.43
N GLY A 197 -9.16 16.40 10.47
CA GLY A 197 -10.21 17.44 10.40
C GLY A 197 -9.64 18.82 10.04
N THR A 198 -8.38 19.10 10.43
CA THR A 198 -7.65 20.30 10.02
C THR A 198 -7.35 20.32 8.51
N GLU A 199 -7.00 19.17 7.93
CA GLU A 199 -6.79 19.03 6.47
C GLU A 199 -8.09 19.22 5.71
N GLU A 200 -9.18 18.61 6.17
CA GLU A 200 -10.49 18.74 5.54
C GLU A 200 -10.98 20.18 5.54
N ILE A 201 -10.84 20.89 6.67
CA ILE A 201 -11.23 22.31 6.78
C ILE A 201 -10.36 23.21 5.90
N LEU A 202 -9.04 22.97 5.86
CA LEU A 202 -8.11 23.91 5.22
C LEU A 202 -7.90 23.63 3.74
N LEU A 203 -7.90 22.37 3.32
CA LEU A 203 -7.76 21.97 1.93
C LEU A 203 -9.12 21.90 1.22
N GLY A 204 -10.21 21.76 1.99
CA GLY A 204 -11.54 21.49 1.49
C GLY A 204 -11.74 20.01 1.19
N SER A 205 -13.00 19.58 1.07
CA SER A 205 -13.36 18.21 0.70
C SER A 205 -12.96 17.83 -0.75
N ALA A 206 -12.48 18.78 -1.54
CA ALA A 206 -12.14 18.62 -2.95
C ALA A 206 -10.62 18.62 -3.22
N ALA A 207 -9.79 18.39 -2.21
CA ALA A 207 -8.34 18.25 -2.42
C ALA A 207 -8.07 17.09 -3.40
N PRO A 208 -7.45 17.33 -4.57
CA PRO A 208 -7.18 16.25 -5.50
C PRO A 208 -6.23 15.22 -4.87
N PRO A 209 -6.41 13.92 -5.16
CA PRO A 209 -5.56 12.88 -4.59
C PRO A 209 -4.12 13.02 -5.07
N ASP A 210 -3.19 12.54 -4.24
CA ASP A 210 -1.79 12.39 -4.62
C ASP A 210 -1.67 11.36 -5.74
N GLN A 211 -0.93 11.69 -6.80
CA GLN A 211 -0.72 10.82 -7.94
C GLN A 211 0.68 10.24 -7.89
N LEU A 212 0.77 8.93 -8.08
CA LEU A 212 2.01 8.17 -8.13
C LEU A 212 2.02 7.37 -9.43
N ASP A 213 3.19 7.25 -10.02
CA ASP A 213 3.43 6.43 -11.20
C ASP A 213 4.74 5.69 -10.96
N VAL A 214 4.64 4.36 -10.84
CA VAL A 214 5.75 3.48 -10.46
C VAL A 214 6.15 2.66 -11.66
N GLU A 215 7.39 2.85 -12.10
CA GLU A 215 7.99 2.14 -13.22
C GLU A 215 9.13 1.25 -12.70
N ASP A 216 8.94 -0.07 -12.76
CA ASP A 216 10.02 -1.04 -12.55
C ASP A 216 10.85 -1.19 -13.84
N ASP A 217 12.18 -1.04 -13.75
CA ASP A 217 13.08 -1.14 -14.90
C ASP A 217 13.23 -2.59 -15.39
N LEU A 218 12.66 -2.93 -16.54
CA LEU A 218 12.73 -4.30 -17.07
C LEU A 218 14.17 -4.78 -17.38
N ALA A 219 15.13 -3.88 -17.56
CA ALA A 219 16.52 -4.22 -17.83
C ALA A 219 17.36 -4.44 -16.56
N ASP A 220 16.94 -3.89 -15.43
CA ASP A 220 17.63 -4.00 -14.14
C ASP A 220 16.60 -4.31 -13.04
N GLU A 221 16.51 -5.60 -12.66
CA GLU A 221 15.56 -6.13 -11.66
C GLU A 221 15.62 -5.43 -10.30
N HIS A 222 16.70 -4.70 -10.03
CA HIS A 222 16.90 -3.99 -8.78
C HIS A 222 16.56 -2.51 -8.87
N ARG A 223 16.28 -1.99 -10.07
CA ARG A 223 16.05 -0.57 -10.30
C ARG A 223 14.57 -0.26 -10.51
N PHE A 224 14.13 0.86 -9.96
CA PHE A 224 12.79 1.38 -10.21
C PHE A 224 12.76 2.90 -10.10
N VAL A 225 11.69 3.48 -10.62
CA VAL A 225 11.43 4.91 -10.68
C VAL A 225 10.02 5.19 -10.20
N VAL A 226 9.86 6.23 -9.39
CA VAL A 226 8.56 6.73 -8.95
C VAL A 226 8.44 8.18 -9.36
N CYS A 227 7.52 8.47 -10.27
CA CYS A 227 7.09 9.82 -10.58
C CYS A 227 5.93 10.17 -9.67
N PHE A 228 5.92 11.36 -9.09
CA PHE A 228 4.87 11.77 -8.17
C PHE A 228 4.41 13.21 -8.43
N ARG A 229 3.13 13.43 -8.17
CA ARG A 229 2.49 14.75 -8.19
C ARG A 229 1.67 14.91 -6.92
N VAL A 230 2.03 15.92 -6.12
CA VAL A 230 1.37 16.24 -4.85
C VAL A 230 0.65 17.58 -4.97
N PRO A 231 -0.69 17.57 -5.14
CA PRO A 231 -1.48 18.79 -5.20
C PRO A 231 -1.36 19.61 -3.92
N MET A 232 -1.30 20.94 -4.08
CA MET A 232 -1.27 21.88 -2.95
C MET A 232 -0.15 21.59 -1.95
N PHE A 233 0.96 21.00 -2.40
CA PHE A 233 2.08 20.55 -1.57
C PHE A 233 2.52 21.62 -0.57
N ALA A 234 2.76 22.84 -1.04
CA ALA A 234 3.23 23.92 -0.16
C ALA A 234 2.24 24.21 0.98
N LYS A 235 0.94 24.31 0.66
CA LYS A 235 -0.11 24.56 1.65
C LYS A 235 -0.20 23.40 2.65
N ARG A 236 -0.15 22.16 2.17
CA ARG A 236 -0.14 20.95 3.03
C ARG A 236 1.08 20.91 3.94
N MET A 237 2.26 21.24 3.44
CA MET A 237 3.49 21.32 4.25
C MET A 237 3.42 22.41 5.33
N TRP A 238 2.75 23.55 5.06
CA TRP A 238 2.57 24.60 6.06
C TRP A 238 1.59 24.22 7.16
N VAL A 239 0.51 23.55 6.79
CA VAL A 239 -0.63 23.24 7.68
C VAL A 239 -0.42 21.92 8.43
N VAL A 240 -0.19 20.85 7.69
CA VAL A 240 -0.14 19.47 8.17
C VAL A 240 1.26 19.13 8.64
N ARG A 241 2.27 19.76 8.01
CA ARG A 241 3.70 19.53 8.27
C ARG A 241 4.16 18.09 8.01
N ARG A 242 3.32 17.26 7.38
CA ARG A 242 3.64 15.89 7.00
C ARG A 242 2.79 15.46 5.80
N ILE A 243 3.43 14.89 4.79
CA ILE A 243 2.81 14.33 3.59
C ILE A 243 3.47 12.98 3.36
N GLU A 244 2.68 11.93 3.21
CA GLU A 244 3.17 10.56 3.09
C GLU A 244 2.66 9.90 1.80
N LEU A 245 3.61 9.53 0.93
CA LEU A 245 3.37 8.85 -0.32
C LEU A 245 3.79 7.39 -0.17
N GLN A 246 2.83 6.49 -0.12
CA GLN A 246 3.10 5.05 -0.06
C GLN A 246 2.91 4.40 -1.43
N PHE A 247 3.76 3.44 -1.75
CA PHE A 247 3.70 2.70 -3.02
C PHE A 247 4.46 1.39 -2.92
N ILE A 248 4.16 0.47 -3.83
CA ILE A 248 4.78 -0.82 -4.00
C ILE A 248 5.71 -0.76 -5.20
N ALA A 249 6.98 -1.14 -5.00
CA ALA A 249 7.96 -1.27 -6.06
C ALA A 249 8.91 -2.40 -5.73
N ARG A 250 9.25 -3.25 -6.71
CA ARG A 250 10.16 -4.39 -6.52
C ARG A 250 9.81 -5.28 -5.31
N GLY A 251 8.53 -5.62 -5.19
CA GLY A 251 8.00 -6.50 -4.13
C GLY A 251 8.16 -5.93 -2.71
N ARG A 252 8.24 -4.60 -2.57
CA ARG A 252 8.42 -3.90 -1.30
C ARG A 252 7.49 -2.71 -1.20
N LEU A 253 6.99 -2.47 0.02
CA LEU A 253 6.15 -1.33 0.35
C LEU A 253 7.06 -0.22 0.88
N TRP A 254 7.01 0.91 0.19
CA TRP A 254 7.81 2.09 0.46
C TRP A 254 6.92 3.23 0.94
N ALA A 255 7.50 4.14 1.71
CA ALA A 255 6.90 5.43 2.02
C ALA A 255 7.91 6.54 1.77
N LEU A 256 7.59 7.47 0.87
CA LEU A 256 8.27 8.75 0.70
C LEU A 256 7.52 9.81 1.52
N ILE A 257 8.15 10.29 2.58
CA ILE A 257 7.56 11.23 3.54
C ILE A 257 8.22 12.58 3.39
N PHE A 258 7.42 13.60 3.11
CA PHE A 258 7.82 15.00 3.26
C PHE A 258 7.32 15.51 4.59
N TRP A 259 8.16 16.18 5.37
CA TRP A 259 7.73 16.67 6.68
C TRP A 259 8.51 17.91 7.12
N ASN A 260 7.95 18.64 8.08
CA ASN A 260 8.52 19.86 8.64
C ASN A 260 8.70 19.72 10.17
N PRO A 261 9.91 19.38 10.66
CA PRO A 261 10.16 19.15 12.06
C PRO A 261 9.93 20.41 12.90
N THR A 262 9.31 20.20 14.05
CA THR A 262 9.18 21.18 15.12
C THR A 262 10.48 21.30 15.92
N GLU A 263 10.63 22.40 16.66
CA GLU A 263 11.77 22.59 17.56
C GLU A 263 11.87 21.48 18.63
N ALA A 264 10.73 20.97 19.11
CA ALA A 264 10.70 19.87 20.08
C ALA A 264 11.23 18.56 19.49
N GLU A 265 10.87 18.24 18.25
CA GLU A 265 11.37 17.05 17.54
C GLU A 265 12.86 17.15 17.24
N CYS A 266 13.36 18.35 16.90
CA CYS A 266 14.79 18.60 16.67
C CYS A 266 15.64 18.40 17.94
N LYS A 267 15.08 18.66 19.12
CA LYS A 267 15.75 18.52 20.42
C LYS A 267 15.64 17.11 21.02
N SER A 268 14.92 16.20 20.38
CA SER A 268 14.72 14.85 20.92
C SER A 268 16.05 14.10 20.99
N PRO A 269 16.48 13.62 22.18
CA PRO A 269 17.74 12.89 22.33
C PRO A 269 17.73 11.53 21.62
N SER A 270 16.55 11.05 21.23
CA SER A 270 16.39 9.83 20.42
C SER A 270 16.72 10.04 18.94
N SER A 271 16.76 11.28 18.46
CA SER A 271 17.13 11.57 17.08
C SER A 271 18.65 11.49 16.94
N ARG A 272 19.13 10.55 16.13
CA ARG A 272 20.53 10.53 15.67
C ARG A 272 20.86 11.66 14.69
N TRP A 273 19.89 12.52 14.36
CA TRP A 273 20.00 13.53 13.30
C TRP A 273 19.76 14.93 13.84
N THR A 274 20.62 15.85 13.43
CA THR A 274 20.44 17.29 13.65
C THR A 274 19.47 17.82 12.59
N PHE A 275 18.21 17.93 12.97
CA PHE A 275 17.20 18.58 12.14
C PHE A 275 17.23 20.08 12.37
N ILE A 276 17.02 20.86 11.30
CA ILE A 276 16.82 22.30 11.39
C ILE A 276 15.31 22.53 11.54
N PRO A 277 14.85 23.16 12.63
CA PRO A 277 13.44 23.49 12.81
C PRO A 277 12.89 24.29 11.64
N ASP A 278 11.63 24.06 11.31
CA ASP A 278 10.91 24.77 10.25
C ASP A 278 11.51 24.61 8.84
N GLN A 279 12.44 23.67 8.64
CA GLN A 279 12.97 23.32 7.33
C GLN A 279 12.32 22.05 6.81
N TRP A 280 11.75 22.11 5.60
CA TRP A 280 11.15 20.92 4.99
C TRP A 280 12.20 19.87 4.66
N GLN A 281 11.83 18.61 4.89
CA GLN A 281 12.67 17.44 4.73
C GLN A 281 11.93 16.36 3.94
N ALA A 282 12.69 15.48 3.30
CA ALA A 282 12.20 14.24 2.71
C ALA A 282 12.84 13.05 3.42
N THR A 283 12.10 11.96 3.58
CA THR A 283 12.58 10.72 4.18
C THR A 283 11.96 9.55 3.43
N VAL A 284 12.77 8.54 3.13
CA VAL A 284 12.28 7.28 2.56
C VAL A 284 12.28 6.24 3.66
N LEU A 285 11.16 5.53 3.80
CA LEU A 285 11.01 4.41 4.71
C LEU A 285 10.66 3.14 3.95
N LEU A 286 11.19 2.03 4.46
CA LEU A 286 10.77 0.68 4.09
C LEU A 286 9.70 0.23 5.09
N VAL A 287 8.47 0.06 4.61
CA VAL A 287 7.30 -0.19 5.46
C VAL A 287 7.17 -1.69 5.74
N HIS A 288 6.88 -2.05 6.98
CA HIS A 288 6.54 -3.42 7.34
C HIS A 288 5.29 -3.87 6.56
N PRO A 289 5.26 -5.06 5.94
CA PRO A 289 6.09 -6.24 6.19
C PRO A 289 7.27 -6.47 5.22
N SER A 290 7.75 -5.44 4.54
CA SER A 290 8.80 -5.61 3.52
C SER A 290 10.12 -6.19 4.06
N PRO A 291 10.85 -7.03 3.29
CA PRO A 291 12.12 -7.60 3.74
C PRO A 291 13.26 -6.55 3.82
N PRO A 292 14.20 -6.65 4.79
CA PRO A 292 15.35 -5.75 4.89
C PRO A 292 16.11 -5.61 3.58
N THR A 293 16.45 -4.38 3.19
CA THR A 293 16.98 -4.11 1.84
C THR A 293 17.98 -2.96 1.85
N ALA A 294 19.08 -3.14 1.16
CA ALA A 294 20.03 -2.07 0.88
C ALA A 294 19.53 -1.24 -0.30
N LEU A 295 19.62 0.09 -0.17
CA LEU A 295 19.02 1.05 -1.08
C LEU A 295 20.05 2.13 -1.42
N ASP A 296 20.26 2.37 -2.70
CA ASP A 296 20.85 3.60 -3.20
C ASP A 296 19.79 4.34 -4.00
N SER A 297 19.55 5.61 -3.70
CA SER A 297 18.46 6.32 -4.35
C SER A 297 18.76 7.80 -4.59
N ARG A 298 17.90 8.46 -5.36
CA ARG A 298 18.03 9.87 -5.72
C ARG A 298 16.64 10.48 -5.83
N LEU A 299 16.43 11.61 -5.16
CA LEU A 299 15.23 12.41 -5.30
C LEU A 299 15.49 13.60 -6.21
N THR A 300 14.61 13.82 -7.17
CA THR A 300 14.65 14.94 -8.10
C THR A 300 13.35 15.71 -8.06
N VAL A 301 13.40 17.01 -7.82
CA VAL A 301 12.24 17.92 -7.94
C VAL A 301 12.29 18.61 -9.27
N LEU A 302 11.17 18.56 -10.00
CA LEU A 302 11.05 19.09 -11.35
C LEU A 302 10.53 20.54 -11.31
N PRO A 303 11.03 21.43 -12.18
CA PRO A 303 10.43 22.76 -12.36
C PRO A 303 8.98 22.66 -12.82
N ALA A 304 8.12 23.60 -12.40
CA ALA A 304 6.70 23.60 -12.75
C ALA A 304 6.44 23.60 -14.27
N ALA A 305 7.26 24.33 -15.03
CA ALA A 305 7.15 24.43 -16.49
C ALA A 305 7.37 23.07 -17.20
N ASN A 306 8.03 22.12 -16.55
CA ASN A 306 8.32 20.80 -17.12
C ASN A 306 7.25 19.76 -16.76
N SER A 307 6.21 20.15 -16.02
CA SER A 307 5.06 19.28 -15.77
C SER A 307 4.17 19.22 -17.00
N VAL A 308 4.61 18.46 -18.01
CA VAL A 308 3.72 18.08 -19.10
C VAL A 308 2.61 17.24 -18.47
N PRO A 309 1.32 17.56 -18.67
CA PRO A 309 0.25 16.71 -18.19
C PRO A 309 0.44 15.34 -18.82
N ALA A 310 0.55 14.30 -17.98
CA ALA A 310 0.58 12.92 -18.43
C ALA A 310 -0.77 12.59 -19.10
N SER A 311 -0.93 13.00 -20.35
CA SER A 311 -2.06 12.61 -21.18
C SER A 311 -1.75 11.25 -21.78
N SER A 312 -2.46 10.24 -21.28
CA SER A 312 -2.53 8.87 -21.77
C SER A 312 -3.15 8.79 -23.18
N GLY A 313 -2.48 9.38 -24.17
CA GLY A 313 -2.90 9.38 -25.56
C GLY A 313 -1.69 9.26 -26.48
N THR A 314 -1.69 8.19 -27.26
CA THR A 314 -0.82 7.87 -28.42
C THR A 314 0.06 9.02 -28.96
N PRO A 315 1.31 8.73 -29.37
CA PRO A 315 2.26 9.72 -29.85
C PRO A 315 1.71 10.43 -31.09
N ARG A 316 1.15 11.63 -30.91
CA ARG A 316 0.87 12.56 -32.00
C ARG A 316 1.94 13.62 -32.00
N GLU A 317 2.75 13.61 -33.04
CA GLU A 317 3.63 14.69 -33.45
C GLU A 317 2.83 15.98 -33.59
N ASN A 318 2.79 16.80 -32.53
CA ASN A 318 2.24 18.13 -32.61
C ASN A 318 3.37 19.14 -32.36
N THR A 319 3.64 19.88 -33.42
CA THR A 319 4.63 20.95 -33.54
C THR A 319 4.38 22.01 -32.46
N CYS A 320 5.30 22.08 -31.49
CA CYS A 320 5.25 23.03 -30.39
C CYS A 320 5.78 24.40 -30.87
N HIS A 321 4.89 25.39 -30.93
CA HIS A 321 5.29 26.79 -31.15
C HIS A 321 5.98 27.32 -29.89
N THR A 322 7.28 27.57 -30.03
CA THR A 322 8.18 28.13 -29.01
C THR A 322 7.83 29.59 -28.72
N THR A 323 7.13 29.84 -27.62
CA THR A 323 7.14 31.17 -27.00
C THR A 323 8.50 31.42 -26.36
N THR A 324 9.14 32.47 -26.85
CA THR A 324 10.48 32.99 -26.55
C THR A 324 10.85 33.10 -25.06
N GLY A 325 11.90 32.38 -24.66
CA GLY A 325 13.02 33.00 -23.93
C GLY A 325 13.17 32.77 -22.42
N GLU A 326 12.27 32.06 -21.73
CA GLU A 326 12.48 31.80 -20.30
C GLU A 326 13.50 30.66 -20.11
N ARG A 327 14.66 30.96 -19.50
CA ARG A 327 15.70 29.96 -19.22
C ARG A 327 15.12 28.83 -18.36
N ALA A 328 14.95 27.66 -18.96
CA ALA A 328 14.51 26.46 -18.26
C ALA A 328 15.38 26.23 -17.01
N LYS A 329 14.74 26.24 -15.84
CA LYS A 329 15.44 26.00 -14.58
C LYS A 329 15.88 24.55 -14.52
N LYS A 330 17.05 24.31 -13.94
CA LYS A 330 17.59 22.95 -13.79
C LYS A 330 16.80 22.21 -12.70
N PRO A 331 16.48 20.91 -12.87
CA PRO A 331 15.92 20.09 -11.80
C PRO A 331 16.81 20.09 -10.55
N LEU A 332 16.20 20.13 -9.37
CA LEU A 332 16.93 19.97 -8.12
C LEU A 332 17.11 18.49 -7.84
N CYS A 333 18.32 18.06 -7.50
CA CYS A 333 18.66 16.65 -7.34
C CYS A 333 19.41 16.42 -6.04
N TRP A 334 18.96 15.46 -5.24
CA TRP A 334 19.57 15.07 -3.98
C TRP A 334 19.86 13.57 -3.99
N PRO A 335 21.14 13.15 -3.88
CA PRO A 335 21.49 11.76 -3.71
C PRO A 335 21.09 11.30 -2.31
N LEU A 336 20.32 10.22 -2.25
CA LEU A 336 19.85 9.60 -1.04
C LEU A 336 20.68 8.36 -0.70
N GLN A 337 21.79 8.59 0.01
CA GLN A 337 22.64 7.51 0.52
C GLN A 337 22.01 6.86 1.75
N THR A 338 21.52 5.64 1.57
CA THR A 338 21.03 4.80 2.68
C THR A 338 21.95 3.60 2.87
N LYS A 339 22.32 3.32 4.13
CA LYS A 339 22.94 2.04 4.51
C LYS A 339 21.81 1.13 5.02
N HIS A 340 21.82 -0.14 4.61
CA HIS A 340 20.90 -1.24 4.99
C HIS A 340 19.63 -0.81 5.74
N MET A 341 18.48 -0.82 5.05
CA MET A 341 17.18 -0.54 5.68
C MET A 341 16.61 -1.83 6.29
N ALA A 342 16.25 -1.78 7.57
CA ALA A 342 15.46 -2.82 8.23
C ALA A 342 13.97 -2.43 8.24
N PRO A 343 13.03 -3.38 8.09
CA PRO A 343 11.61 -3.11 8.28
C PRO A 343 11.38 -2.64 9.70
N SER A 344 10.87 -1.42 9.83
CA SER A 344 10.53 -0.77 11.11
C SER A 344 11.61 -0.87 12.18
N GLY A 345 12.65 -0.04 12.01
CA GLY A 345 13.65 0.26 13.04
C GLY A 345 14.33 1.60 12.79
N VAL A 346 13.55 2.63 12.41
CA VAL A 346 13.95 4.03 12.20
C VAL A 346 15.41 4.18 11.75
N PHE A 347 15.80 3.45 10.71
CA PHE A 347 16.94 3.82 9.88
C PHE A 347 16.43 4.85 8.88
N SER A 348 15.96 5.98 9.43
CA SER A 348 16.12 7.23 8.72
C SER A 348 17.63 7.44 8.73
N ALA A 349 18.33 7.12 7.65
CA ALA A 349 19.33 8.07 7.20
C ALA A 349 18.46 9.07 6.45
N PRO A 350 17.96 10.15 7.11
CA PRO A 350 17.20 11.13 6.40
C PRO A 350 18.19 11.61 5.36
N VAL A 351 17.88 11.33 4.11
CA VAL A 351 18.60 12.03 3.09
C VAL A 351 17.91 13.36 3.07
N LEU A 352 18.52 14.23 3.86
CA LEU A 352 18.11 15.59 4.08
C LEU A 352 18.37 16.35 2.79
N ALA A 353 17.39 16.30 1.91
CA ALA A 353 17.18 17.37 0.97
C ALA A 353 16.64 18.55 1.77
N CYS A 354 17.53 19.48 2.10
CA CYS A 354 17.16 20.75 2.71
C CYS A 354 16.47 21.62 1.65
N PHE A 355 15.15 21.73 1.73
CA PHE A 355 14.35 22.47 0.74
C PHE A 355 14.15 23.94 1.10
N SER A 356 15.15 24.62 1.65
CA SER A 356 15.03 26.06 1.97
C SER A 356 14.63 26.90 0.75
N HIS A 357 15.06 26.49 -0.45
CA HIS A 357 14.66 27.10 -1.72
C HIS A 357 13.20 26.87 -2.11
N LEU A 358 12.58 25.79 -1.64
CA LEU A 358 11.16 25.54 -1.90
C LEU A 358 10.24 26.31 -0.95
N GLN A 359 10.74 26.74 0.21
CA GLN A 359 9.91 27.46 1.18
C GLN A 359 9.64 28.92 0.79
N MET A 360 10.40 29.45 -0.19
CA MET A 360 10.22 30.82 -0.63
C MET A 360 8.90 30.99 -1.38
N ASN A 361 8.14 32.01 -1.00
CA ASN A 361 6.99 32.46 -1.78
C ASN A 361 7.41 32.66 -3.24
N LYS A 362 6.66 32.05 -4.17
CA LYS A 362 6.92 32.07 -5.63
C LYS A 362 8.08 31.18 -6.11
N SER A 363 8.37 30.07 -5.41
CA SER A 363 9.26 29.05 -5.95
C SER A 363 8.74 28.53 -7.30
N SER A 364 9.62 28.52 -8.31
CA SER A 364 9.32 28.04 -9.67
C SER A 364 9.19 26.51 -9.79
N TYR A 365 9.39 25.81 -8.68
CA TYR A 365 9.22 24.37 -8.61
C TYR A 365 7.78 23.97 -8.24
N PHE A 366 6.95 24.94 -7.85
CA PHE A 366 5.51 24.72 -7.72
C PHE A 366 4.76 25.24 -8.92
N ALA A 367 3.78 24.46 -9.37
CA ALA A 367 2.76 24.95 -10.28
C ALA A 367 1.92 26.05 -9.59
N PRO A 368 1.14 26.85 -10.35
CA PRO A 368 0.34 27.95 -9.79
C PRO A 368 -0.62 27.54 -8.68
N ASP A 369 -1.07 26.28 -8.67
CA ASP A 369 -1.92 25.67 -7.64
C ASP A 369 -1.16 25.18 -6.39
N GLY A 370 0.16 25.39 -6.34
CA GLY A 370 1.04 24.92 -5.28
C GLY A 370 1.44 23.44 -5.39
N THR A 371 1.15 22.79 -6.53
CA THR A 371 1.51 21.39 -6.78
C THR A 371 3.03 21.20 -6.89
N LEU A 372 3.56 20.17 -6.23
CA LEU A 372 4.93 19.70 -6.40
C LEU A 372 4.97 18.48 -7.33
N ASN A 373 5.87 18.52 -8.31
CA ASN A 373 6.18 17.36 -9.15
C ASN A 373 7.60 16.90 -8.87
N GLY A 374 7.80 15.59 -8.82
CA GLY A 374 9.13 15.03 -8.61
C GLY A 374 9.26 13.61 -9.10
N ARG A 375 10.50 13.14 -9.02
CA ARG A 375 10.93 11.82 -9.44
C ARG A 375 11.85 11.25 -8.38
N TRP A 376 11.55 10.06 -7.90
CA TRP A 376 12.43 9.28 -7.05
C TRP A 376 12.97 8.09 -7.85
N GLN A 377 14.29 7.92 -7.87
CA GLN A 377 14.94 6.79 -8.54
C GLN A 377 15.69 5.97 -7.50
N ALA A 378 15.58 4.65 -7.57
CA ALA A 378 16.16 3.76 -6.58
C ALA A 378 16.75 2.51 -7.23
N VAL A 379 17.83 2.00 -6.63
CA VAL A 379 18.45 0.72 -6.95
C VAL A 379 18.63 -0.08 -5.66
N LEU A 380 18.16 -1.32 -5.67
CA LEU A 380 18.27 -2.28 -4.57
C LEU A 380 19.61 -3.01 -4.65
N ALA A 381 20.68 -2.33 -4.24
CA ALA A 381 22.04 -2.86 -4.36
C ALA A 381 22.65 -3.17 -2.98
N PRO A 382 23.35 -4.32 -2.81
CA PRO A 382 24.22 -4.54 -1.67
C PRO A 382 25.26 -3.40 -1.51
N PRO A 383 25.77 -3.17 -0.29
CA PRO A 383 26.87 -2.22 -0.10
C PRO A 383 28.08 -2.61 -0.98
N GLY A 384 28.53 -1.70 -1.85
CA GLY A 384 29.72 -1.90 -2.71
C GLY A 384 29.45 -2.09 -4.20
N THR A 385 28.20 -2.34 -4.59
CA THR A 385 27.76 -2.31 -6.00
C THR A 385 27.75 -0.87 -6.54
N ARG A 386 27.98 -0.66 -7.84
CA ARG A 386 28.08 0.68 -8.49
C ARG A 386 26.98 1.63 -8.00
N CYS A 387 27.37 2.71 -7.30
CA CYS A 387 26.43 3.73 -6.85
C CYS A 387 25.87 4.56 -8.01
N LEU A 388 24.60 4.97 -7.93
CA LEU A 388 23.92 5.91 -8.83
C LEU A 388 24.67 7.25 -8.98
N CYS A 389 25.52 7.58 -8.01
CA CYS A 389 26.32 8.81 -7.98
C CYS A 389 27.40 8.89 -9.08
N GLY A 390 27.74 7.77 -9.75
CA GLY A 390 28.87 7.70 -10.68
C GLY A 390 28.64 8.20 -12.12
N SER A 391 27.40 8.46 -12.56
CA SER A 391 27.12 8.76 -13.98
C SER A 391 26.97 10.24 -14.33
N ALA A 392 27.07 11.16 -13.37
CA ALA A 392 26.63 12.55 -13.54
C ALA A 392 27.57 13.48 -14.36
N HIS A 393 28.61 12.98 -15.04
CA HIS A 393 29.60 13.83 -15.72
C HIS A 393 29.97 13.45 -17.17
N ALA A 394 29.16 12.63 -17.85
CA ALA A 394 29.37 12.35 -19.28
C ALA A 394 28.14 12.71 -20.13
N THR A 395 27.77 13.99 -20.17
CA THR A 395 26.91 14.61 -21.19
C THR A 395 27.28 16.06 -21.40
#